data_AF-A0A4Y2SXA1-F1
#
_entry.id   AF-A0A4Y2SXA1-F1
#
_cell.length_a   1.000
_cell.length_b   1.000
_cell.length_c   1.000
_cell.angle_alpha   90.00
_cell.angle_beta   90.00
_cell.angle_gamma   90.00
#
_symmetry.space_group_name_H-M   'P 1'
#
loop_
_entity.id
_entity.type
_entity.pdbx_description
1 polymer ?
#
loop_
_entity_poly.entity_id
_entity_poly.type
_entity_poly.pdbx_seq_one_letter_code
_entity_poly.pdbx_strand_id
1 'polypeptide(L)'
;MPFMNLGISILFKKPEKKTPPLFSFLKPLSLEVWFYMGTAYLGVSLFLFILARLSPYEWVNPHPCDTDNDVVENQFTLLNSFWFTIGSIMQQGSDILPRAISTRMVASSWWFFTLIMISSYTANLAAFLTAQRMTSPIESAADLAKQTSIQYGCVYGGS
;
A
#
# COMPACT_ATOMS: atom_id res chain seq x y z
N MET A 1 -11.99 27.23 -54.40
CA MET A 1 -11.39 26.95 -53.08
C MET A 1 -11.86 25.56 -52.65
N PRO A 2 -10.99 24.68 -52.11
CA PRO A 2 -11.44 23.40 -51.60
C PRO A 2 -12.40 23.63 -50.44
N PHE A 3 -13.50 22.86 -50.39
CA PHE A 3 -14.57 23.03 -49.40
C PHE A 3 -14.29 22.29 -48.09
N MET A 4 -13.39 21.31 -48.10
CA MET A 4 -13.05 20.49 -46.94
C MET A 4 -11.61 19.97 -47.06
N ASN A 5 -10.84 20.09 -45.97
CA ASN A 5 -9.49 19.53 -45.86
C ASN A 5 -9.58 18.17 -45.17
N LEU A 6 -9.26 17.11 -45.91
CA LEU A 6 -9.20 15.73 -45.42
C LEU A 6 -7.74 15.28 -45.31
N GLY A 7 -7.49 14.29 -44.45
CA GLY A 7 -6.18 13.68 -44.28
C GLY A 7 -6.29 12.16 -44.08
N ILE A 8 -5.18 11.46 -44.31
CA ILE A 8 -5.10 10.01 -44.07
C ILE A 8 -5.11 9.77 -42.56
N SER A 9 -5.97 8.88 -42.09
CA SER A 9 -6.10 8.50 -40.69
C SER A 9 -6.03 6.99 -40.52
N ILE A 10 -5.57 6.53 -39.35
CA ILE A 10 -5.48 5.10 -39.02
C ILE A 10 -6.72 4.71 -38.22
N LEU A 11 -7.43 3.67 -38.68
CA LEU A 11 -8.55 3.08 -37.95
C LEU A 11 -8.14 1.70 -37.42
N PHE A 12 -8.31 1.46 -36.12
CA PHE A 12 -8.05 0.16 -35.51
C PHE A 12 -9.05 -0.14 -34.40
N LYS A 13 -9.19 -1.43 -34.07
CA LYS A 13 -10.08 -1.89 -33.00
C LYS A 13 -9.57 -1.38 -31.65
N LYS A 14 -10.46 -0.76 -30.86
CA LYS A 14 -10.14 -0.36 -29.49
C LYS A 14 -9.64 -1.58 -28.70
N PRO A 15 -8.43 -1.52 -28.09
CA PRO A 15 -7.90 -2.63 -27.33
C PRO A 15 -8.85 -2.97 -26.17
N GLU A 16 -9.11 -4.26 -25.99
CA GLU A 16 -9.93 -4.74 -24.90
C GLU A 16 -9.19 -4.52 -23.58
N LYS A 17 -9.82 -3.81 -22.64
CA LYS A 17 -9.26 -3.60 -21.31
C LYS A 17 -9.26 -4.96 -20.61
N LYS A 18 -8.09 -5.60 -20.49
CA LYS A 18 -7.94 -6.81 -19.70
C LYS A 18 -8.42 -6.52 -18.27
N THR A 19 -9.29 -7.38 -17.75
CA THR A 19 -9.73 -7.27 -16.36
C THR A 19 -8.51 -7.38 -15.45
N PRO A 20 -8.38 -6.52 -14.43
CA PRO A 20 -7.27 -6.62 -13.50
C PRO A 20 -7.37 -7.97 -12.77
N PRO A 21 -6.24 -8.66 -12.55
CA PRO A 21 -6.23 -9.90 -11.77
C PRO A 21 -6.66 -9.62 -10.33
N LEU A 22 -7.21 -10.62 -9.65
CA LEU A 22 -7.74 -10.49 -8.28
C LEU A 22 -6.75 -9.84 -7.28
N PHE A 23 -5.45 -10.11 -7.42
CA PHE A 23 -4.39 -9.57 -6.57
C PHE A 23 -3.69 -8.32 -7.14
N SER A 24 -4.34 -7.58 -8.05
CA SER A 24 -3.73 -6.37 -8.63
C SER A 24 -3.45 -5.28 -7.60
N PHE A 25 -4.12 -5.31 -6.44
CA PHE A 25 -3.88 -4.39 -5.33
C PHE A 25 -2.53 -4.62 -4.63
N LEU A 26 -1.91 -5.80 -4.75
CA LEU A 26 -0.58 -6.07 -4.17
C LEU A 26 0.57 -5.57 -5.05
N LYS A 27 0.31 -5.33 -6.34
CA LYS A 27 1.30 -4.92 -7.34
C LYS A 27 2.00 -3.56 -7.13
N PRO A 28 1.43 -2.56 -6.44
CA PRO A 28 2.12 -1.29 -6.18
C PRO A 28 3.41 -1.43 -5.37
N LEU A 29 3.60 -2.57 -4.70
CA LEU A 29 4.75 -2.88 -3.87
C LEU A 29 5.34 -4.24 -4.27
N SER A 30 6.67 -4.38 -4.27
CA SER A 30 7.30 -5.67 -4.53
C SER A 30 7.01 -6.68 -3.42
N LEU A 31 6.94 -7.97 -3.76
CA LEU A 31 6.78 -9.06 -2.80
C LEU A 31 7.86 -9.05 -1.71
N GLU A 32 9.08 -8.64 -2.05
CA GLU A 32 10.18 -8.51 -1.08
C GLU A 32 9.84 -7.53 0.04
N VAL A 33 9.24 -6.39 -0.30
CA VAL A 33 8.87 -5.37 0.69
C VAL A 33 7.72 -5.85 1.57
N TRP A 34 6.79 -6.65 1.02
CA TRP A 34 5.75 -7.31 1.82
C TRP A 34 6.35 -8.26 2.86
N PHE A 35 7.37 -9.05 2.50
CA PHE A 35 8.07 -9.90 3.45
C PHE A 35 8.81 -9.07 4.51
N TYR A 36 9.55 -8.03 4.12
CA TYR A 36 10.22 -7.15 5.07
C TYR A 36 9.24 -6.47 6.03
N MET A 37 8.07 -6.05 5.54
CA MET A 37 7.02 -5.48 6.37
C MET A 37 6.47 -6.50 7.37
N GLY A 38 6.23 -7.74 6.96
CA GLY A 38 5.81 -8.82 7.84
C GLY A 38 6.83 -9.10 8.95
N THR A 39 8.12 -9.19 8.60
CA THR A 39 9.20 -9.39 9.58
C THR A 39 9.33 -8.19 10.53
N ALA A 40 9.27 -6.96 10.03
CA ALA A 40 9.30 -5.75 10.86
C ALA A 40 8.11 -5.69 11.82
N TYR A 41 6.91 -6.04 11.36
CA TYR A 41 5.70 -6.14 12.19
C TYR A 41 5.87 -7.15 13.34
N LEU A 42 6.37 -8.35 13.06
CA LEU A 42 6.64 -9.35 14.10
C LEU A 42 7.71 -8.85 15.08
N GLY A 43 8.80 -8.27 14.58
CA GLY A 43 9.86 -7.70 15.39
C GLY A 43 9.37 -6.63 16.35
N VAL A 44 8.66 -5.61 15.85
CA VAL A 44 8.16 -4.50 16.67
C VAL A 44 7.14 -4.97 17.70
N SER A 45 6.27 -5.92 17.34
CA SER A 45 5.29 -6.48 18.29
C SER A 45 5.98 -7.22 19.45
N LEU A 46 7.03 -7.99 19.16
CA LEU A 46 7.83 -8.67 20.18
C LEU A 46 8.63 -7.68 21.02
N PHE A 47 9.24 -6.66 20.41
CA PHE A 47 9.97 -5.62 21.12
C PHE A 47 9.05 -4.83 22.07
N LEU A 48 7.85 -4.46 21.63
CA LEU A 48 6.86 -3.80 22.48
C LEU A 48 6.44 -4.70 23.65
N PHE A 49 6.18 -5.99 23.39
CA PHE A 49 5.84 -6.95 24.45
C PHE A 49 6.95 -7.07 25.49
N ILE A 50 8.21 -7.24 25.07
CA ILE A 50 9.36 -7.37 25.99
C ILE A 50 9.53 -6.09 26.80
N LEU A 51 9.53 -4.92 26.14
CA LEU A 51 9.70 -3.64 26.82
C LEU A 51 8.59 -3.34 27.81
N ALA A 52 7.34 -3.62 27.44
CA ALA A 52 6.20 -3.41 28.32
C ALA A 52 6.27 -4.30 29.57
N ARG A 53 6.76 -5.54 29.45
CA ARG A 53 6.93 -6.45 30.60
C ARG A 53 8.09 -6.03 31.50
N LEU A 54 9.17 -5.51 30.92
CA LEU A 54 10.34 -5.02 31.67
C LEU A 54 10.12 -3.66 32.34
N SER A 55 9.26 -2.81 31.79
CA SER A 55 8.98 -1.48 32.35
C SER A 55 7.96 -1.56 33.49
N PRO A 56 8.34 -1.24 34.75
CA PRO A 56 7.41 -1.25 35.89
C PRO A 56 6.27 -0.23 35.72
N TYR A 57 6.50 0.84 34.96
CA TYR A 57 5.55 1.91 34.68
C TYR A 57 4.34 1.51 33.82
N GLU A 58 4.38 0.35 33.16
CA GLU A 58 3.24 -0.19 32.40
C GLU A 58 2.32 -1.09 33.26
N TRP A 59 2.73 -1.40 34.49
CA TRP A 59 1.94 -2.19 35.43
C TRP A 59 1.04 -1.25 36.22
N VAL A 60 -0.28 -1.40 36.06
CA VAL A 60 -1.28 -0.45 36.57
C VAL A 60 -2.36 -1.20 37.31
N ASN A 61 -2.78 -0.67 38.47
CA ASN A 61 -3.95 -1.16 39.17
C ASN A 61 -5.23 -0.80 38.39
N PRO A 62 -6.04 -1.78 37.92
CA PRO A 62 -7.29 -1.52 37.20
C PRO A 62 -8.31 -0.70 38.01
N HIS A 63 -8.23 -0.78 39.35
CA HIS A 63 -9.14 -0.10 40.27
C HIS A 63 -8.35 0.82 41.23
N PRO A 64 -7.91 2.01 40.77
CA PRO A 64 -7.12 2.93 41.59
C PRO A 64 -7.88 3.50 42.80
N CYS A 65 -9.21 3.28 42.87
CA CYS A 65 -10.06 3.70 43.97
C CYS A 65 -10.10 2.68 45.13
N ASP A 66 -9.60 1.45 44.91
CA ASP A 66 -9.61 0.37 45.90
C ASP A 66 -8.18 0.16 46.42
N THR A 67 -7.90 0.70 47.61
CA THR A 67 -6.53 0.81 48.15
C THR A 67 -6.00 -0.51 48.70
N ASP A 68 -6.85 -1.52 48.89
CA ASP A 68 -6.49 -2.85 49.42
C ASP A 68 -6.11 -3.86 48.32
N ASN A 69 -6.37 -3.56 47.04
CA ASN A 69 -6.07 -4.45 45.92
C ASN A 69 -4.80 -4.01 45.17
N ASP A 70 -3.63 -4.52 45.54
CA ASP A 70 -2.35 -4.28 44.84
C ASP A 70 -2.19 -5.10 43.54
N VAL A 71 -3.29 -5.47 42.88
CA VAL A 71 -3.22 -6.24 41.63
C VAL A 71 -2.91 -5.30 40.49
N VAL A 72 -1.67 -5.34 40.00
CA VAL A 72 -1.24 -4.59 38.82
C VAL A 72 -1.37 -5.42 37.55
N GLU A 73 -2.01 -4.86 36.54
CA GLU A 73 -2.19 -5.47 35.23
C GLU A 73 -1.37 -4.73 34.17
N ASN A 74 -0.92 -5.48 33.16
CA ASN A 74 -0.22 -4.95 32.01
C ASN A 74 -1.08 -5.18 30.76
N GLN A 75 -1.51 -4.08 30.13
CA GLN A 75 -2.39 -4.14 28.96
C GLN A 75 -1.69 -4.68 27.70
N PHE A 76 -0.35 -4.64 27.65
CA PHE A 76 0.45 -5.22 26.55
C PHE A 76 0.72 -6.71 26.78
N THR A 77 -0.31 -7.53 26.57
CA THR A 77 -0.12 -8.96 26.30
C THR A 77 0.45 -9.16 24.89
N LEU A 78 0.96 -10.35 24.58
CA LEU A 78 1.51 -10.66 23.24
C LEU A 78 0.48 -10.37 22.13
N LEU A 79 -0.76 -10.82 22.33
CA LEU A 79 -1.86 -10.64 21.37
C LEU A 79 -2.27 -9.17 21.26
N ASN A 80 -2.31 -8.45 22.37
CA ASN A 80 -2.57 -7.01 22.39
C ASN A 80 -1.44 -6.20 21.72
N SER A 81 -0.19 -6.66 21.82
CA SER A 81 0.95 -6.03 21.15
C SER A 81 0.85 -6.19 19.63
N PHE A 82 0.45 -7.37 19.16
CA PHE A 82 0.11 -7.60 17.74
C PHE A 82 -1.09 -6.77 17.28
N TRP A 83 -2.13 -6.66 18.12
CA TRP A 83 -3.31 -5.85 17.83
C TRP A 83 -2.96 -4.36 17.69
N PHE A 84 -2.11 -3.84 18.58
CA PHE A 84 -1.62 -2.47 18.54
C PHE A 84 -0.84 -2.18 17.24
N THR A 85 0.08 -3.08 16.85
CA THR A 85 0.94 -2.89 15.67
C THR A 85 0.15 -3.03 14.37
N ILE A 86 -0.82 -3.96 14.28
CA ILE A 86 -1.68 -4.09 13.09
C ILE A 86 -2.65 -2.92 12.97
N GLY A 87 -3.25 -2.45 14.08
CA GLY A 87 -4.13 -1.28 14.11
C GLY A 87 -3.42 -0.01 13.65
N SER A 88 -2.12 0.10 13.94
CA SER A 88 -1.26 1.18 13.46
C SER A 88 -0.99 1.14 11.95
N ILE A 89 -0.83 -0.05 11.35
CA ILE A 89 -0.72 -0.22 9.89
C ILE A 89 -2.05 0.14 9.21
N MET A 90 -3.17 -0.22 9.84
CA MET A 90 -4.51 0.05 9.29
C MET A 90 -5.01 1.48 9.52
N GLN A 91 -4.24 2.32 10.23
CA GLN A 91 -4.63 3.69 10.66
C GLN A 91 -5.93 3.74 11.48
N GLN A 92 -6.30 2.64 12.15
CA GLN A 92 -7.54 2.57 12.93
C GLN A 92 -7.34 2.93 14.40
N GLY A 93 -6.09 3.06 14.86
CA GLY A 93 -5.77 3.25 16.28
C GLY A 93 -6.12 2.01 17.10
N SER A 94 -5.85 2.06 18.39
CA SER A 94 -6.21 1.01 19.35
C SER A 94 -6.54 1.63 20.70
N ASP A 95 -7.44 0.98 21.44
CA ASP A 95 -7.78 1.39 22.82
C ASP A 95 -6.62 1.16 23.80
N ILE A 96 -5.58 0.43 23.38
CA ILE A 96 -4.36 0.18 24.15
C ILE A 96 -3.36 1.29 23.84
N LEU A 97 -2.94 2.05 24.87
CA LEU A 97 -1.99 3.14 24.72
C LEU A 97 -0.74 2.89 25.58
N PRO A 98 0.47 3.01 25.01
CA PRO A 98 1.71 2.93 25.78
C PRO A 98 1.85 4.10 26.76
N ARG A 99 2.17 3.80 28.02
CA ARG A 99 2.33 4.80 29.09
C ARG A 99 3.80 5.09 29.37
N ALA A 100 4.65 4.06 29.38
CA ALA A 100 6.08 4.23 29.61
C ALA A 100 6.75 5.02 28.47
N ILE A 101 7.79 5.79 28.81
CA ILE A 101 8.49 6.59 27.80
C ILE A 101 9.20 5.70 26.78
N SER A 102 9.70 4.54 27.20
CA SER A 102 10.36 3.54 26.34
C SER A 102 9.41 2.94 25.31
N THR A 103 8.22 2.51 25.73
CA THR A 103 7.19 1.94 24.84
C THR A 103 6.64 3.00 23.89
N ARG A 104 6.49 4.25 24.35
CA ARG A 104 6.12 5.39 23.51
C ARG A 104 7.13 5.68 22.41
N MET A 105 8.44 5.67 22.71
CA MET A 105 9.48 5.89 21.70
C MET A 105 9.43 4.83 20.58
N VAL A 106 9.21 3.56 20.95
CA VAL A 106 9.04 2.48 19.97
C VAL A 106 7.76 2.65 19.17
N ALA A 107 6.63 2.96 19.82
CA ALA A 107 5.36 3.21 19.14
C ALA A 107 5.44 4.40 18.17
N SER A 108 6.08 5.51 18.56
CA SER A 108 6.28 6.67 17.69
C SER A 108 7.16 6.34 16.47
N SER A 109 8.22 5.56 16.68
CA SER A 109 9.08 5.10 15.58
C SER A 109 8.31 4.20 14.62
N TRP A 110 7.45 3.32 15.15
CA TRP A 110 6.56 2.48 14.36
C TRP A 110 5.54 3.30 13.57
N TRP A 111 4.87 4.27 14.20
CA TRP A 111 3.92 5.15 13.52
C TRP A 111 4.55 5.96 12.40
N PHE A 112 5.79 6.42 12.59
CA PHE A 112 6.52 7.11 11.52
C PHE A 112 6.80 6.18 10.35
N PHE A 113 7.23 4.95 10.62
CA PHE A 113 7.44 3.93 9.60
C PHE A 113 6.13 3.58 8.86
N THR A 114 5.03 3.36 9.57
CA THR A 114 3.74 3.02 8.94
C THR A 114 3.22 4.16 8.07
N LEU A 115 3.37 5.42 8.51
CA LEU A 115 3.02 6.60 7.70
C LEU A 115 3.77 6.61 6.36
N ILE A 116 5.09 6.46 6.38
CA ILE A 116 5.91 6.43 5.16
C ILE A 116 5.45 5.30 4.23
N MET A 117 5.28 4.10 4.77
CA MET A 117 4.89 2.92 4.00
C MET A 117 3.53 3.11 3.32
N ILE A 118 2.53 3.61 4.03
CA ILE A 118 1.18 3.83 3.49
C ILE A 118 1.19 4.95 2.45
N SER A 119 1.93 6.04 2.71
CA SER A 119 2.09 7.12 1.73
C SER A 119 2.74 6.63 0.44
N SER A 120 3.80 5.83 0.52
CA SER A 120 4.45 5.24 -0.65
C SER A 120 3.55 4.26 -1.40
N TYR A 121 2.82 3.39 -0.67
CA TYR A 121 1.86 2.48 -1.28
C TYR A 121 0.76 3.25 -2.02
N THR A 122 0.21 4.30 -1.41
CA THR A 122 -0.85 5.13 -1.99
C THR A 122 -0.34 5.88 -3.23
N ALA A 123 0.88 6.42 -3.18
CA ALA A 123 1.50 7.09 -4.33
C ALA A 123 1.75 6.13 -5.49
N ASN A 124 2.30 4.94 -5.23
CA ASN A 124 2.55 3.93 -6.25
C ASN A 124 1.26 3.38 -6.85
N LEU A 125 0.22 3.20 -6.03
CA LEU A 125 -1.10 2.78 -6.49
C LEU A 125 -1.71 3.85 -7.41
N ALA A 126 -1.63 5.12 -7.04
CA ALA A 126 -2.09 6.21 -7.89
C ALA A 126 -1.34 6.26 -9.22
N ALA A 127 0.00 6.12 -9.20
CA ALA A 127 0.82 6.03 -10.40
C ALA A 127 0.47 4.83 -11.28
N PHE A 128 0.18 3.67 -10.68
CA PHE A 128 -0.25 2.48 -11.41
C PHE A 128 -1.59 2.69 -12.12
N LEU A 129 -2.55 3.33 -11.44
CA LEU A 129 -3.89 3.61 -12.00
C LEU A 129 -3.85 4.65 -13.14
N THR A 130 -2.91 5.60 -13.11
CA THR A 130 -2.73 6.58 -14.19
C THR A 130 -1.95 6.00 -15.36
N ALA A 131 -0.90 5.19 -15.11
CA ALA A 131 -0.09 4.57 -16.16
C ALA A 131 -0.88 3.58 -17.04
N GLN A 132 -1.83 2.82 -16.48
CA GLN A 132 -2.71 1.94 -17.26
C GLN A 132 -3.60 2.68 -18.28
N ARG A 133 -3.70 4.01 -18.21
CA ARG A 133 -4.46 4.82 -19.17
C ARG A 133 -3.61 5.30 -20.36
N MET A 134 -2.28 5.16 -20.34
CA MET A 134 -1.38 5.80 -21.31
C MET A 134 -0.89 4.92 -22.47
N THR A 135 -1.21 3.62 -22.51
CA THR A 135 -0.72 2.77 -23.61
C THR A 135 -1.70 2.79 -24.79
N SER A 136 -1.52 3.71 -25.75
CA SER A 136 -2.02 3.49 -27.10
C SER A 136 -1.04 2.56 -27.83
N PRO A 137 -1.48 1.38 -28.33
CA PRO A 137 -0.57 0.45 -29.00
C PRO A 137 -0.04 0.96 -30.35
N ILE A 138 -0.68 1.97 -30.94
CA ILE A 138 -0.29 2.58 -32.22
C ILE A 138 -0.51 4.09 -32.09
N GLU A 139 0.55 4.88 -32.26
CA GLU A 139 0.44 6.35 -32.34
C GLU A 139 0.75 6.86 -33.76
N SER A 140 1.57 6.13 -34.53
CA SER A 140 1.97 6.53 -35.88
C SER A 140 2.03 5.36 -36.87
N ALA A 141 1.91 5.68 -38.17
CA ALA A 141 2.18 4.73 -39.25
C ALA A 141 3.63 4.22 -39.24
N ALA A 142 4.57 5.00 -38.69
CA ALA A 142 5.95 4.56 -38.51
C ALA A 142 6.06 3.42 -37.49
N ASP A 143 5.21 3.40 -36.46
CA ASP A 143 5.18 2.31 -35.48
C ASP A 143 4.67 1.02 -36.13
N LEU A 144 3.67 1.13 -37.03
CA LEU A 144 3.18 0.01 -37.83
C LEU A 144 4.25 -0.54 -38.78
N ALA A 145 5.10 0.31 -39.36
CA ALA A 145 6.17 -0.14 -40.25
C ALA A 145 7.34 -0.82 -39.49
N LYS A 146 7.61 -0.42 -38.24
CA LYS A 146 8.70 -0.97 -37.42
C LYS A 146 8.39 -2.35 -36.83
N GLN A 147 7.11 -2.70 -36.72
CA GLN A 147 6.67 -3.95 -36.10
C GLN A 147 5.98 -4.86 -37.12
N THR A 148 6.16 -6.17 -36.96
CA THR A 148 5.60 -7.18 -37.87
C THR A 148 4.36 -7.87 -37.30
N SER A 149 3.90 -7.47 -36.09
CA SER A 149 2.86 -8.19 -35.37
C SER A 149 1.42 -7.78 -35.74
N ILE A 150 1.18 -6.52 -36.13
CA ILE A 150 -0.14 -6.03 -36.53
C ILE A 150 -0.13 -5.79 -38.04
N GLN A 151 -0.99 -6.51 -38.75
CA GLN A 151 -1.18 -6.31 -40.19
C GLN A 151 -1.87 -4.97 -40.45
N TYR A 152 -1.45 -4.29 -41.51
CA TYR A 152 -2.03 -3.02 -41.95
C TYR A 152 -2.27 -3.05 -43.46
N GLY A 153 -3.19 -2.21 -43.94
CA GLY A 153 -3.55 -2.13 -45.36
C GLY A 153 -4.38 -0.89 -45.66
N CYS A 154 -4.60 -0.64 -46.95
CA CYS A 154 -5.44 0.45 -47.46
C CYS A 154 -6.59 -0.11 -48.31
N VAL A 155 -7.58 0.74 -48.60
CA VAL A 155 -8.70 0.37 -49.49
C VAL A 155 -8.18 0.21 -50.93
N TYR A 156 -8.53 -0.90 -51.56
CA TYR A 156 -8.16 -1.15 -52.96
C TYR A 156 -8.84 -0.13 -53.89
N GLY A 157 -8.04 0.58 -54.71
CA GLY A 157 -8.53 1.61 -55.64
C GLY A 157 -8.74 3.01 -55.04
N GLY A 158 -8.22 3.29 -53.83
CA GLY A 158 -8.26 4.63 -53.24
C GLY A 158 -7.49 5.66 -54.08
N SER A 159 -8.14 6.78 -54.42
CA SER A 159 -7.59 7.93 -55.17
C SER A 159 -7.18 9.06 -54.24
#